data_AF-A0A554VN76-F1
#
_entry.id   AF-A0A554VN76-F1
#
_cell.length_a   1.000
_cell.length_b   1.000
_cell.length_c   1.000
_cell.angle_alpha   90.00
_cell.angle_beta   90.00
_cell.angle_gamma   90.00
#
_symmetry.space_group_name_H-M   'P 1'
#
loop_
_entity.id
_entity.type
_entity.pdbx_description
1 polymer ?
#
loop_
_entity_poly.entity_id
_entity_poly.type
_entity_poly.pdbx_seq_one_letter_code
_entity_poly.pdbx_strand_id
1 'polypeptide(L)'
;MKLTSEQEDNIRDYVDKQGLKIQSLHDDIIDHLCCVIESQLGKGKQFDHLLEEAIRELAPNGLTDIEHKTFFLLNSKRILLMKKLMYLIGFIGSVTLTIGVTFKLLWYPGANVLLMTGFLALLLIFMPLYAFDRYKVAISKAISERMKIILGLTAAIITGLSVLFKIMHLQGTEILLLIGAFVFAIGYLPFFFFTMYKKSIA
;
A
#
# COMPACT_ATOMS: atom_id res chain seq x y z
N MET A 1 -41.18 15.08 0.92
CA MET A 1 -42.12 14.52 1.93
C MET A 1 -41.26 13.85 2.99
N LYS A 2 -41.59 13.93 4.28
CA LYS A 2 -40.71 13.33 5.31
C LYS A 2 -40.81 11.81 5.31
N LEU A 3 -39.68 11.14 5.53
CA LEU A 3 -39.65 9.69 5.71
C LEU A 3 -40.40 9.28 6.99
N THR A 4 -40.92 8.06 7.00
CA THR A 4 -41.42 7.42 8.23
C THR A 4 -40.27 6.83 9.02
N SER A 5 -40.41 6.72 10.35
CA SER A 5 -39.36 6.14 11.21
C SER A 5 -38.97 4.71 10.79
N GLU A 6 -39.94 3.91 10.33
CA GLU A 6 -39.68 2.56 9.80
C GLU A 6 -38.83 2.57 8.52
N GLN A 7 -39.00 3.58 7.65
CA GLN A 7 -38.20 3.72 6.45
C GLN A 7 -36.78 4.20 6.75
N GLU A 8 -36.61 5.09 7.73
CA GLU A 8 -35.28 5.51 8.20
C GLU A 8 -34.51 4.34 8.81
N ASP A 9 -35.17 3.52 9.64
CA ASP A 9 -34.56 2.34 10.24
C ASP A 9 -34.19 1.29 9.17
N ASN A 10 -35.01 1.12 8.13
CA ASN A 10 -34.65 0.26 6.98
C ASN A 10 -33.40 0.73 6.24
N ILE A 11 -33.19 2.05 6.09
CA ILE A 11 -31.97 2.61 5.48
C ILE A 11 -30.76 2.33 6.36
N ARG A 12 -30.88 2.56 7.67
CA ARG A 12 -29.80 2.30 8.65
C ARG A 12 -29.39 0.83 8.63
N ASP A 13 -30.36 -0.07 8.74
CA ASP A 13 -30.12 -1.52 8.70
C ASP A 13 -29.43 -1.96 7.40
N TYR A 14 -29.75 -1.33 6.27
CA TYR A 14 -29.09 -1.61 5.00
C TYR A 14 -27.61 -1.21 5.01
N VAL A 15 -27.30 0.01 5.50
CA VAL A 15 -25.94 0.54 5.54
C VAL A 15 -25.09 -0.20 6.59
N ASP A 16 -25.66 -0.51 7.75
CA ASP A 16 -25.01 -1.28 8.82
C ASP A 16 -24.57 -2.67 8.32
N LYS A 17 -25.41 -3.34 7.53
CA LYS A 17 -25.10 -4.65 6.92
C LYS A 17 -23.89 -4.62 5.98
N GLN A 18 -23.49 -3.46 5.47
CA GLN A 18 -22.31 -3.32 4.61
C GLN A 18 -20.99 -3.27 5.40
N GLY A 19 -21.05 -3.06 6.72
CA GLY A 19 -19.87 -3.13 7.59
C GLY A 19 -18.85 -2.02 7.38
N LEU A 20 -19.31 -0.77 7.17
CA LEU A 20 -18.44 0.40 7.06
C LEU A 20 -17.69 0.65 8.38
N LYS A 21 -16.40 0.97 8.29
CA LYS A 21 -15.51 1.21 9.45
C LYS A 21 -15.39 2.69 9.80
N ILE A 22 -15.55 3.59 8.82
CA ILE A 22 -15.48 5.04 9.05
C ILE A 22 -16.86 5.54 9.50
N GLN A 23 -17.02 5.80 10.81
CA GLN A 23 -18.30 6.22 11.39
C GLN A 23 -18.85 7.52 10.77
N SER A 24 -18.00 8.52 10.53
CA SER A 24 -18.46 9.78 9.91
C SER A 24 -19.04 9.55 8.51
N LEU A 25 -18.41 8.67 7.72
CA LEU A 25 -18.89 8.33 6.38
C LEU A 25 -20.18 7.52 6.44
N HIS A 26 -20.30 6.63 7.41
CA HIS A 26 -21.53 5.88 7.67
C HIS A 26 -22.70 6.82 7.91
N ASP A 27 -22.53 7.78 8.81
CA ASP A 27 -23.55 8.76 9.16
C ASP A 27 -23.87 9.68 7.95
N ASP A 28 -22.83 10.12 7.21
CA ASP A 28 -22.99 10.92 5.98
C ASP A 28 -23.77 10.18 4.89
N ILE A 29 -23.57 8.87 4.72
CA ILE A 29 -24.29 8.04 3.74
C ILE A 29 -25.76 7.92 4.12
N ILE A 30 -26.07 7.68 5.39
CA ILE A 30 -27.46 7.58 5.87
C ILE A 30 -28.17 8.92 5.64
N ASP A 31 -27.56 10.03 6.04
CA ASP A 31 -28.14 11.36 5.87
C ASP A 31 -28.38 11.69 4.38
N HIS A 32 -27.42 11.34 3.52
CA HIS A 32 -27.57 11.52 2.08
C HIS A 32 -28.71 10.69 1.50
N LEU A 33 -28.79 9.39 1.82
CA LEU A 33 -29.84 8.51 1.33
C LEU A 33 -31.22 8.99 1.80
N CYS A 34 -31.35 9.40 3.06
CA CYS A 34 -32.57 10.01 3.59
C CYS A 34 -32.96 11.25 2.79
N CYS A 35 -32.04 12.21 2.61
CA CYS A 35 -32.30 13.44 1.86
C CYS A 35 -32.71 13.18 0.40
N VAL A 36 -32.02 12.27 -0.30
CA VAL A 36 -32.32 11.94 -1.70
C VAL A 36 -33.72 11.32 -1.79
N ILE A 37 -34.05 10.36 -0.94
CA ILE A 37 -35.36 9.70 -0.95
C ILE A 37 -36.46 10.70 -0.62
N GLU A 38 -36.30 11.53 0.43
CA GLU A 38 -37.28 12.56 0.80
C GLU A 38 -37.60 13.56 -0.33
N SER A 39 -36.60 13.87 -1.18
CA SER A 39 -36.74 14.76 -2.33
C SER A 39 -37.55 14.13 -3.48
N GLN A 40 -37.57 12.79 -3.56
CA GLN A 40 -38.25 12.03 -4.61
C GLN A 40 -39.58 11.40 -4.12
N LEU A 41 -39.75 11.29 -2.80
CA LEU A 41 -40.97 10.86 -2.11
C LEU A 41 -42.08 11.90 -2.35
N GLY A 42 -42.87 11.69 -3.39
CA GLY A 42 -43.89 12.64 -3.87
C GLY A 42 -44.10 12.61 -5.39
N LYS A 43 -43.18 12.00 -6.14
CA LYS A 43 -43.30 11.81 -7.61
C LYS A 43 -43.97 10.49 -8.02
N GLY A 44 -44.66 9.81 -7.09
CA GLY A 44 -45.41 8.58 -7.37
C GLY A 44 -44.58 7.28 -7.44
N LYS A 45 -43.30 7.30 -7.06
CA LYS A 45 -42.45 6.11 -6.97
C LYS A 45 -42.56 5.46 -5.58
N GLN A 46 -42.49 4.13 -5.51
CA GLN A 46 -42.43 3.39 -4.25
C GLN A 46 -41.05 3.55 -3.57
N PHE A 47 -41.03 3.46 -2.24
CA PHE A 47 -39.83 3.59 -1.41
C PHE A 47 -38.72 2.63 -1.81
N ASP A 48 -39.03 1.34 -2.01
CA ASP A 48 -38.03 0.32 -2.34
C ASP A 48 -37.28 0.63 -3.64
N HIS A 49 -38.02 1.10 -4.65
CA HIS A 49 -37.43 1.52 -5.93
C HIS A 49 -36.55 2.78 -5.78
N LEU A 50 -36.97 3.74 -4.95
CA LEU A 50 -36.19 4.95 -4.68
C LEU A 50 -34.90 4.64 -3.91
N LEU A 51 -34.96 3.71 -2.97
CA LEU A 51 -33.79 3.27 -2.21
C LEU A 51 -32.78 2.56 -3.12
N GLU A 52 -33.23 1.63 -3.96
CA GLU A 52 -32.34 0.94 -4.91
C GLU A 52 -31.71 1.93 -5.92
N GLU A 53 -32.49 2.87 -6.43
CA GLU A 53 -32.02 3.91 -7.36
C GLU A 53 -30.98 4.83 -6.70
N ALA A 54 -31.25 5.31 -5.47
CA ALA A 54 -30.33 6.15 -4.72
C ALA A 54 -29.00 5.44 -4.39
N ILE A 55 -29.05 4.15 -4.02
CA ILE A 55 -27.85 3.35 -3.77
C ILE A 55 -27.05 3.13 -5.05
N ARG A 56 -27.71 2.83 -6.18
CA ARG A 56 -27.03 2.65 -7.48
C ARG A 56 -26.36 3.94 -7.95
N GLU A 57 -26.99 5.10 -7.72
CA GLU A 57 -26.46 6.40 -8.07
C GLU A 57 -25.27 6.79 -7.18
N LEU A 58 -25.40 6.62 -5.87
CA LEU A 58 -24.35 6.94 -4.90
C LEU A 58 -23.15 6.00 -5.03
N ALA A 59 -23.41 4.70 -5.14
CA ALA A 59 -22.43 3.63 -4.99
C ALA A 59 -22.57 2.55 -6.09
N PRO A 60 -22.30 2.88 -7.37
CA PRO A 60 -22.45 1.93 -8.48
C PRO A 60 -21.54 0.69 -8.33
N ASN A 61 -20.43 0.82 -7.59
CA ASN A 61 -19.49 -0.27 -7.29
C ASN A 61 -19.60 -0.78 -5.84
N GLY A 62 -20.64 -0.39 -5.10
CA GLY A 62 -20.84 -0.71 -3.68
C GLY A 62 -20.27 0.33 -2.71
N LEU A 63 -20.86 0.39 -1.51
CA LEU A 63 -20.52 1.39 -0.48
C LEU A 63 -19.09 1.24 0.06
N THR A 64 -18.53 0.02 -0.01
CA THR A 64 -17.15 -0.27 0.38
C THR A 64 -16.13 0.44 -0.53
N ASP A 65 -16.47 0.69 -1.80
CA ASP A 65 -15.59 1.45 -2.72
C ASP A 65 -15.51 2.93 -2.31
N ILE A 66 -16.63 3.51 -1.86
CA ILE A 66 -16.67 4.87 -1.32
C ILE A 66 -15.80 4.97 -0.07
N GLU A 67 -15.88 3.99 0.83
CA GLU A 67 -15.02 3.93 2.01
C GLU A 67 -13.54 3.87 1.65
N HIS A 68 -13.17 3.01 0.69
CA HIS A 68 -11.79 2.92 0.22
C HIS A 68 -11.28 4.25 -0.36
N LYS A 69 -12.11 4.95 -1.14
CA LYS A 69 -11.79 6.29 -1.68
C LYS A 69 -11.66 7.33 -0.56
N THR A 70 -12.59 7.37 0.39
CA THR A 70 -12.55 8.29 1.53
C THR A 70 -11.31 8.06 2.38
N PHE A 71 -11.00 6.80 2.72
CA PHE A 71 -9.78 6.46 3.44
C PHE A 71 -8.53 6.91 2.69
N PHE A 72 -8.48 6.71 1.37
CA PHE A 72 -7.39 7.19 0.53
C PHE A 72 -7.29 8.72 0.54
N LEU A 73 -8.40 9.43 0.41
CA LEU A 73 -8.45 10.90 0.41
C LEU A 73 -7.99 11.49 1.75
N LEU A 74 -8.49 10.95 2.86
CA LEU A 74 -8.10 11.33 4.22
C LEU A 74 -6.61 11.13 4.48
N ASN A 75 -6.02 10.09 3.89
CA ASN A 75 -4.60 9.76 4.05
C ASN A 75 -3.70 10.24 2.89
N SER A 76 -4.27 10.85 1.85
CA SER A 76 -3.61 11.16 0.57
C SER A 76 -2.38 12.03 0.77
N LYS A 77 -2.46 13.08 1.60
CA LYS A 77 -1.33 13.97 1.91
C LYS A 77 -0.13 13.21 2.48
N ARG A 78 -0.37 12.29 3.42
CA ARG A 78 0.68 11.46 4.04
C ARG A 78 1.28 10.48 3.02
N ILE A 79 0.42 9.87 2.18
CA ILE A 79 0.86 8.94 1.13
C ILE A 79 1.74 9.68 0.09
N LEU A 80 1.31 10.85 -0.36
CA LEU A 80 2.06 11.68 -1.31
C LEU A 80 3.39 12.16 -0.73
N LEU A 81 3.42 12.56 0.55
CA LEU A 81 4.65 12.94 1.23
C LEU A 81 5.66 11.78 1.29
N MET A 82 5.20 10.58 1.68
CA MET A 82 6.05 9.38 1.72
C MET A 82 6.61 9.03 0.34
N LYS A 83 5.80 9.14 -0.73
CA LYS A 83 6.28 8.92 -2.10
C LYS A 83 7.32 9.94 -2.52
N LYS A 84 7.10 11.23 -2.24
CA LYS A 84 8.08 12.29 -2.53
C LYS A 84 9.40 12.03 -1.81
N LEU A 85 9.35 11.69 -0.53
CA LEU A 85 10.54 11.35 0.26
C LEU A 85 11.26 10.11 -0.29
N MET A 86 10.52 9.06 -0.62
CA MET A 86 11.08 7.84 -1.21
C MET A 86 11.84 8.15 -2.50
N TYR A 87 11.23 8.89 -3.44
CA TYR A 87 11.90 9.26 -4.70
C TYR A 87 13.11 10.17 -4.47
N LEU A 88 13.03 11.12 -3.54
CA LEU A 88 14.14 12.01 -3.20
C LEU A 88 15.33 11.24 -2.61
N ILE A 89 15.08 10.36 -1.64
CA ILE A 89 16.12 9.54 -0.99
C ILE A 89 16.71 8.55 -1.98
N GLY A 90 15.87 7.93 -2.83
CA GLY A 90 16.34 7.05 -3.90
C GLY A 90 17.26 7.77 -4.89
N PHE A 91 16.88 8.99 -5.29
CA PHE A 91 17.70 9.82 -6.17
C PHE A 91 19.04 10.21 -5.53
N ILE A 92 18.99 10.82 -4.34
CA ILE A 92 20.20 11.25 -3.61
C ILE A 92 21.10 10.04 -3.35
N GLY A 93 20.56 8.93 -2.83
CA GLY A 93 21.31 7.72 -2.55
C GLY A 93 21.97 7.13 -3.80
N SER A 94 21.26 7.08 -4.94
CA SER A 94 21.80 6.59 -6.21
C SER A 94 22.92 7.49 -6.75
N VAL A 95 22.74 8.81 -6.67
CA VAL A 95 23.77 9.78 -7.08
C VAL A 95 25.00 9.65 -6.19
N THR A 96 24.83 9.64 -4.87
CA THR A 96 25.92 9.48 -3.90
C THR A 96 26.68 8.17 -4.12
N LEU A 97 25.98 7.05 -4.35
CA LEU A 97 26.61 5.76 -4.64
C LEU A 97 27.39 5.80 -5.94
N THR A 98 26.82 6.40 -7.00
CA THR A 98 27.49 6.54 -8.31
C THR A 98 28.77 7.38 -8.19
N ILE A 99 28.71 8.51 -7.48
CA ILE A 99 29.88 9.35 -7.21
C ILE A 99 30.93 8.55 -6.41
N GLY A 100 30.50 7.77 -5.40
CA GLY A 100 31.38 6.90 -4.64
C GLY A 100 32.12 5.86 -5.49
N VAL A 101 31.42 5.20 -6.41
CA VAL A 101 32.03 4.25 -7.36
C VAL A 101 33.05 4.97 -8.25
N THR A 102 32.67 6.12 -8.83
CA THR A 102 33.57 6.92 -9.68
C THR A 102 34.81 7.37 -8.93
N PHE A 103 34.67 7.83 -7.68
CA PHE A 103 35.81 8.22 -6.85
C PHE A 103 36.71 7.04 -6.53
N LYS A 104 36.13 5.84 -6.33
CA LYS A 104 36.91 4.61 -6.11
C LYS A 104 37.74 4.24 -7.34
N LEU A 105 37.16 4.39 -8.53
CA LEU A 105 37.84 4.12 -9.81
C LEU A 105 38.93 5.15 -10.12
N LEU A 106 38.69 6.42 -9.79
CA LEU A 106 39.62 7.53 -10.01
C LEU A 106 40.62 7.73 -8.86
N TRP A 107 40.62 6.84 -7.86
CA TRP A 107 41.51 6.89 -6.70
C TRP A 107 41.39 8.18 -5.87
N TYR A 108 40.22 8.85 -5.93
CA TYR A 108 39.96 10.04 -5.14
C TYR A 108 39.68 9.71 -3.67
N PRO A 109 40.10 10.58 -2.73
CA PRO A 109 39.81 10.41 -1.32
C PRO A 109 38.29 10.50 -1.05
N GLY A 110 37.83 9.80 -0.01
CA GLY A 110 36.41 9.80 0.38
C GLY A 110 35.51 8.81 -0.38
N ALA A 111 36.03 8.08 -1.37
CA ALA A 111 35.28 7.09 -2.15
C ALA A 111 34.50 6.07 -1.28
N ASN A 112 35.18 5.49 -0.29
CA ASN A 112 34.56 4.49 0.60
C ASN A 112 33.41 5.10 1.43
N VAL A 113 33.52 6.36 1.85
CA VAL A 113 32.48 7.03 2.64
C VAL A 113 31.23 7.28 1.79
N LEU A 114 31.41 7.75 0.54
CA LEU A 114 30.32 7.96 -0.41
C LEU A 114 29.64 6.63 -0.78
N LEU A 115 30.42 5.57 -1.04
CA LEU A 115 29.90 4.24 -1.29
C LEU A 115 29.06 3.73 -0.13
N MET A 116 29.57 3.84 1.09
CA MET A 116 28.88 3.38 2.29
C MET A 116 27.60 4.16 2.55
N THR A 117 27.66 5.49 2.52
CA THR A 117 26.49 6.33 2.81
C THR A 117 25.40 6.17 1.76
N GLY A 118 25.77 6.14 0.47
CA GLY A 118 24.83 5.88 -0.63
C GLY A 118 24.19 4.49 -0.52
N PHE A 119 24.98 3.45 -0.26
CA PHE A 119 24.48 2.10 -0.13
C PHE A 119 23.58 1.92 1.09
N LEU A 120 23.96 2.44 2.26
CA LEU A 120 23.12 2.38 3.47
C LEU A 120 21.81 3.13 3.28
N ALA A 121 21.83 4.32 2.65
CA ALA A 121 20.63 5.09 2.39
C ALA A 121 19.66 4.31 1.48
N LEU A 122 20.16 3.67 0.44
CA LEU A 122 19.33 2.86 -0.45
C LEU A 122 18.81 1.59 0.25
N LEU A 123 19.65 0.89 1.00
CA LEU A 123 19.30 -0.38 1.62
C LEU A 123 18.36 -0.21 2.83
N LEU A 124 18.65 0.73 3.72
CA LEU A 124 17.94 0.86 5.01
C LEU A 124 16.84 1.92 4.99
N ILE A 125 16.83 2.85 4.04
CA ILE A 125 15.83 3.91 3.99
C ILE A 125 14.93 3.75 2.76
N PHE A 126 15.51 3.75 1.56
CA PHE A 126 14.72 3.63 0.34
C PHE A 126 13.99 2.28 0.25
N MET A 127 14.68 1.17 0.52
CA MET A 127 14.08 -0.15 0.36
C MET A 127 12.90 -0.41 1.31
N PRO A 128 12.96 -0.09 2.62
CA PRO A 128 11.81 -0.22 3.49
C PRO A 128 10.68 0.73 3.09
N LEU A 129 10.97 1.98 2.73
CA LEU A 129 9.94 2.93 2.27
C LEU A 129 9.19 2.39 1.04
N TYR A 130 9.92 1.83 0.08
CA TYR A 130 9.35 1.18 -1.09
C TYR A 130 8.49 -0.03 -0.72
N ALA A 131 8.97 -0.89 0.17
CA ALA A 131 8.21 -2.04 0.65
C ALA A 131 6.94 -1.62 1.41
N PHE A 132 7.00 -0.57 2.24
CA PHE A 132 5.82 -0.03 2.93
C PHE A 132 4.77 0.54 1.98
N ASP A 133 5.18 1.29 0.94
CA ASP A 133 4.26 1.79 -0.07
C ASP A 133 3.56 0.63 -0.80
N ARG A 134 4.33 -0.38 -1.23
CA ARG A 134 3.79 -1.59 -1.87
C ARG A 134 2.92 -2.41 -0.91
N TYR A 135 3.29 -2.51 0.35
CA TYR A 135 2.54 -3.26 1.35
C TYR A 135 1.18 -2.63 1.60
N LYS A 136 1.09 -1.30 1.71
CA LYS A 136 -0.19 -0.59 1.84
C LYS A 136 -1.14 -0.90 0.68
N VAL A 137 -0.62 -0.98 -0.55
CA VAL A 137 -1.41 -1.36 -1.74
C VAL A 137 -1.77 -2.86 -1.73
N ALA A 138 -0.97 -3.71 -1.08
CA ALA A 138 -1.21 -5.14 -0.97
C ALA A 138 -2.12 -5.53 0.22
N ILE A 139 -2.45 -4.60 1.13
CA ILE A 139 -3.36 -4.89 2.26
C ILE A 139 -4.74 -5.33 1.77
N SER A 140 -5.26 -4.82 0.65
CA SER A 140 -6.54 -5.28 0.10
C SER A 140 -6.42 -6.57 -0.74
N LYS A 141 -5.20 -7.09 -0.94
CA LYS A 141 -4.93 -8.25 -1.80
C LYS A 141 -4.72 -9.53 -0.99
N ALA A 142 -4.65 -10.64 -1.72
CA ALA A 142 -4.39 -11.97 -1.17
C ALA A 142 -3.12 -12.02 -0.30
N ILE A 143 -3.13 -12.89 0.71
CA ILE A 143 -2.02 -13.09 1.65
C ILE A 143 -0.69 -13.36 0.91
N SER A 144 -0.73 -14.05 -0.24
CA SER A 144 0.46 -14.31 -1.07
C SER A 144 1.17 -13.04 -1.55
N GLU A 145 0.43 -11.97 -1.89
CA GLU A 145 1.01 -10.69 -2.31
C GLU A 145 1.73 -9.99 -1.15
N ARG A 146 1.21 -10.12 0.07
CA ARG A 146 1.82 -9.54 1.28
C ARG A 146 3.09 -10.29 1.68
N MET A 147 3.03 -11.63 1.69
CA MET A 147 4.17 -12.49 2.03
C MET A 147 5.35 -12.28 1.08
N LYS A 148 5.06 -12.12 -0.22
CA LYS A 148 6.06 -11.78 -1.23
C LYS A 148 6.82 -10.49 -0.91
N ILE A 149 6.13 -9.45 -0.44
CA ILE A 149 6.78 -8.16 -0.10
C ILE A 149 7.66 -8.31 1.15
N ILE A 150 7.17 -8.99 2.19
CA ILE A 150 7.90 -9.17 3.46
C ILE A 150 9.15 -10.05 3.24
N LEU A 151 8.99 -11.19 2.57
CA LEU A 151 10.07 -12.13 2.29
C LEU A 151 11.10 -11.53 1.32
N GLY A 152 10.64 -10.73 0.34
CA GLY A 152 11.52 -10.00 -0.56
C GLY A 152 12.35 -8.92 0.16
N LEU A 153 11.71 -8.14 1.04
CA LEU A 153 12.40 -7.11 1.82
C LEU A 153 13.44 -7.72 2.76
N THR A 154 13.07 -8.76 3.50
CA THR A 154 13.97 -9.46 4.44
C THR A 154 15.17 -10.07 3.72
N ALA A 155 14.94 -10.81 2.63
CA ALA A 155 16.02 -11.37 1.82
C ALA A 155 16.99 -10.31 1.31
N ALA A 156 16.46 -9.19 0.83
CA ALA A 156 17.28 -8.12 0.28
C ALA A 156 18.05 -7.32 1.35
N ILE A 157 17.48 -7.08 2.52
CA ILE A 157 18.20 -6.46 3.65
C ILE A 157 19.35 -7.38 4.08
N ILE A 158 19.10 -8.69 4.26
CA ILE A 158 20.13 -9.65 4.66
C ILE A 158 21.26 -9.70 3.61
N THR A 159 20.89 -9.80 2.33
CA THR A 159 21.86 -9.84 1.23
C THR A 159 22.64 -8.54 1.11
N GLY A 160 21.99 -7.38 1.26
CA GLY A 160 22.64 -6.08 1.25
C GLY A 160 23.60 -5.89 2.42
N LEU A 161 23.24 -6.36 3.62
CA LEU A 161 24.13 -6.37 4.77
C LEU A 161 25.38 -7.24 4.54
N SER A 162 25.23 -8.38 3.85
CA SER A 162 26.38 -9.20 3.44
C SER A 162 27.33 -8.42 2.51
N VAL A 163 26.81 -7.66 1.54
CA VAL A 163 27.64 -6.80 0.68
C VAL A 163 28.40 -5.76 1.51
N LEU A 164 27.75 -5.14 2.50
CA LEU A 164 28.41 -4.20 3.42
C LEU A 164 29.53 -4.88 4.21
N PHE A 165 29.28 -6.07 4.74
CA PHE A 165 30.29 -6.83 5.47
C PHE A 165 31.49 -7.16 4.60
N LYS A 166 31.26 -7.50 3.32
CA LYS A 166 32.33 -7.73 2.35
C LYS A 166 33.18 -6.48 2.11
N ILE A 167 32.55 -5.31 1.98
CA ILE A 167 33.25 -4.03 1.79
C ILE A 167 34.05 -3.64 3.04
N MET A 168 33.52 -3.93 4.24
CA MET A 168 34.20 -3.64 5.52
C MET A 168 35.24 -4.69 5.92
N HIS A 169 35.43 -5.75 5.13
CA HIS A 169 36.26 -6.90 5.49
C HIS A 169 35.83 -7.55 6.83
N LEU A 170 34.52 -7.56 7.12
CA LEU A 170 33.95 -8.21 8.29
C LEU A 170 33.76 -9.72 8.07
N GLN A 171 33.98 -10.48 9.15
CA GLN A 171 33.79 -11.93 9.19
C GLN A 171 32.30 -12.31 9.07
N GLY A 172 32.01 -13.50 8.55
CA GLY A 172 30.63 -14.01 8.43
C GLY A 172 29.87 -13.58 7.16
N THR A 173 30.52 -12.86 6.24
CA THR A 173 29.95 -12.41 4.96
C THR A 173 29.28 -13.55 4.17
N GLU A 174 29.95 -14.70 4.06
CA GLU A 174 29.48 -15.85 3.27
C GLU A 174 28.25 -16.51 3.89
N ILE A 175 28.23 -16.67 5.21
CA ILE A 175 27.10 -17.22 5.95
C ILE A 175 25.88 -16.31 5.79
N LEU A 176 26.08 -14.99 5.94
CA LEU A 176 25.00 -14.01 5.79
C LEU A 176 24.45 -13.99 4.36
N LEU A 177 25.32 -14.10 3.35
CA LEU A 177 24.92 -14.21 1.95
C LEU A 177 24.09 -15.47 1.70
N LEU A 178 24.52 -16.61 2.25
CA LEU A 178 23.83 -17.89 2.11
C LEU A 178 22.43 -17.83 2.73
N ILE A 179 22.30 -17.24 3.93
CA ILE A 179 21.00 -17.04 4.58
C ILE A 179 20.10 -16.15 3.72
N GLY A 180 20.63 -15.03 3.21
CA GLY A 180 19.88 -14.13 2.33
C GLY A 180 19.39 -14.83 1.06
N ALA A 181 20.26 -15.59 0.41
CA ALA A 181 19.95 -16.39 -0.77
C ALA A 181 18.91 -17.47 -0.49
N PHE A 182 18.98 -18.13 0.68
CA PHE A 182 18.01 -19.12 1.10
C PHE A 182 16.62 -18.51 1.31
N VAL A 183 16.52 -17.39 2.02
CA VAL A 183 15.25 -16.66 2.22
C VAL A 183 14.70 -16.17 0.88
N PHE A 184 15.55 -15.74 -0.06
CA PHE A 184 15.12 -15.37 -1.40
C PHE A 184 14.57 -16.58 -2.19
N ALA A 185 15.32 -17.69 -2.23
CA ALA A 185 15.01 -18.83 -3.07
C ALA A 185 13.80 -19.63 -2.56
N ILE A 186 13.72 -19.87 -1.25
CA ILE A 186 12.64 -20.68 -0.66
C ILE A 186 11.50 -19.80 -0.13
N GLY A 187 11.82 -18.59 0.33
CA GLY A 187 10.82 -17.63 0.78
C GLY A 187 10.21 -16.87 -0.38
N TYR A 188 10.94 -15.94 -0.99
CA TYR A 188 10.37 -15.00 -1.96
C TYR A 188 9.87 -15.66 -3.26
N LEU A 189 10.67 -16.52 -3.89
CA LEU A 189 10.37 -17.04 -5.23
C LEU A 189 9.05 -17.84 -5.31
N PRO A 190 8.73 -18.78 -4.40
CA PRO A 190 7.49 -19.54 -4.50
C PRO A 190 6.24 -18.65 -4.46
N PHE A 191 6.20 -17.64 -3.58
CA PHE A 191 5.09 -16.71 -3.53
C PHE A 191 5.03 -15.80 -4.76
N PHE A 192 6.19 -15.40 -5.30
CA PHE A 192 6.26 -14.62 -6.53
C PHE A 192 5.66 -15.40 -7.73
N PHE A 193 6.12 -16.63 -7.96
CA PHE A 193 5.63 -17.48 -9.05
C PHE A 193 4.17 -17.87 -8.88
N PHE A 194 3.74 -18.22 -7.66
CA PHE A 194 2.33 -18.53 -7.40
C PHE A 194 1.41 -17.33 -7.70
N THR A 195 1.85 -16.13 -7.32
CA THR A 195 1.11 -14.90 -7.60
C THR A 195 1.05 -14.59 -9.09
N MET A 196 2.15 -14.82 -9.83
CA MET A 196 2.17 -14.70 -11.30
C MET A 196 1.22 -15.69 -11.96
N TYR A 197 1.28 -16.97 -11.56
CA TYR A 197 0.42 -18.02 -12.08
C TYR A 197 -1.06 -17.68 -11.87
N LYS A 198 -1.45 -17.28 -10.66
CA LYS A 198 -2.84 -16.89 -10.36
C LYS A 198 -3.30 -15.70 -11.22
N LYS A 199 -2.43 -14.72 -11.49
CA LYS A 199 -2.74 -13.59 -12.37
C LYS A 199 -2.84 -13.95 -13.85
N SER A 200 -2.24 -15.06 -14.28
CA SER A 200 -2.31 -15.49 -15.68
C SER A 200 -3.59 -16.25 -16.02
N ILE A 201 -4.28 -16.77 -15.00
CA ILE A 201 -5.50 -17.59 -15.15
C ILE A 201 -6.76 -16.81 -14.79
N ALA A 202 -6.64 -15.73 -14.01
CA ALA A 202 -7.73 -14.81 -13.65
C ALA A 202 -7.84 -13.66 -14.66
#